data_AF-A0A6U3A0D8-F1
#
_entry.id   AF-A0A6U3A0D8-F1
#
_cell.length_a   1.000
_cell.length_b   1.000
_cell.length_c   1.000
_cell.angle_alpha   90.00
_cell.angle_beta   90.00
_cell.angle_gamma   90.00
#
_symmetry.space_group_name_H-M   'P 1'
#
loop_
_entity.id
_entity.type
_entity.pdbx_description
1 polymer ?
#
loop_
_entity_poly.entity_id
_entity_poly.type
_entity_poly.pdbx_seq_one_letter_code
_entity_poly.pdbx_strand_id
1 'polypeptide(L)'
;DAQEEALGAILKGSQPKDARRLARCQQTGAWLTAMPNKFNGTELSAEEFRDSLRLRLGLQPTSLPSKCDGCGNKFSVAHGLSCKKGGLVLLRHNEVAGEWHQLCAQAFTPSAVSDEPLIPTSQDRAQGDGQGAKTPVPPENRGDVAVRGFWKRGTTAIFDIRVTDTDAPSCRGQDPSKILVRHEDEKKKKYLDDCLQSRRQFTPLVFSVDGMQGNESTAACRRLASSLAAKWQRPYSKLCGFVRSRLSLALVRATSLCLRGSRDPTARAPTFHWDSGHGVSLYN
;
A
#
# COMPACT_ATOMS: atom_id res chain seq x y z
N ASP A 1 19.43 -10.30 -25.70
CA ASP A 1 17.98 -10.17 -25.95
C ASP A 1 17.74 -8.81 -26.60
N ALA A 2 17.21 -8.74 -27.83
CA ALA A 2 17.17 -7.49 -28.61
C ALA A 2 16.37 -6.37 -27.92
N GLN A 3 15.39 -6.74 -27.10
CA GLN A 3 14.58 -5.81 -26.31
C GLN A 3 15.36 -5.19 -25.15
N GLU A 4 16.23 -5.96 -24.48
CA GLU A 4 17.08 -5.44 -23.40
C GLU A 4 18.14 -4.48 -23.94
N GLU A 5 18.69 -4.77 -25.12
CA GLU A 5 19.67 -3.91 -25.78
C GLU A 5 19.04 -2.58 -26.22
N ALA A 6 17.84 -2.63 -26.83
CA ALA A 6 17.08 -1.43 -27.19
C ALA A 6 16.73 -0.57 -25.98
N LEU A 7 16.28 -1.18 -24.88
CA LEU A 7 16.00 -0.46 -23.64
C LEU A 7 17.29 0.12 -23.03
N GLY A 8 18.39 -0.62 -23.05
CA GLY A 8 19.70 -0.12 -22.62
C GLY A 8 20.14 1.13 -23.38
N ALA A 9 19.91 1.18 -24.69
CA ALA A 9 20.17 2.37 -25.51
C ALA A 9 19.27 3.55 -25.13
N ILE A 10 17.97 3.32 -24.94
CA ILE A 10 17.01 4.36 -24.51
C ILE A 10 17.40 4.92 -23.14
N LEU A 11 17.77 4.05 -22.19
CA LEU A 11 18.17 4.46 -20.84
C LEU A 11 19.43 5.33 -20.87
N LYS A 12 20.43 5.00 -21.70
CA LYS A 12 21.67 5.79 -21.86
C LYS A 12 21.43 7.18 -22.45
N GLY A 13 20.45 7.32 -23.35
CA GLY A 13 20.08 8.60 -23.97
C GLY A 13 19.08 9.43 -23.16
N SER A 14 18.54 8.90 -22.06
CA SER A 14 17.49 9.55 -21.27
C SER A 14 18.07 10.44 -20.16
N GLN A 15 17.32 11.46 -19.77
CA GLN A 15 17.63 12.23 -18.55
C GLN A 15 17.62 11.30 -17.33
N PRO A 16 18.44 11.54 -16.29
CA PRO A 16 18.56 10.63 -15.15
C PRO A 16 17.23 10.27 -14.46
N LYS A 17 16.30 11.24 -14.40
CA LYS A 17 14.94 11.03 -13.86
C LYS A 17 14.13 10.06 -14.72
N ASP A 18 14.20 10.19 -16.04
CA ASP A 18 13.48 9.33 -16.97
C ASP A 18 14.09 7.94 -17.04
N ALA A 19 15.42 7.85 -17.07
CA ALA A 19 16.12 6.57 -16.99
C ALA A 19 15.71 5.79 -15.73
N ARG A 20 15.69 6.48 -14.58
CA ARG A 20 15.23 5.91 -13.30
C ARG A 20 13.79 5.40 -13.39
N ARG A 21 12.86 6.16 -13.95
CA ARG A 21 11.45 5.75 -14.13
C ARG A 21 11.32 4.56 -15.08
N LEU A 22 11.97 4.62 -16.22
CA LEU A 22 11.92 3.58 -17.26
C LEU A 22 12.48 2.25 -16.75
N ALA A 23 13.56 2.27 -15.96
CA ALA A 23 14.10 1.08 -15.32
C ALA A 23 13.05 0.38 -14.43
N ARG A 24 12.31 1.14 -13.62
CA ARG A 24 11.23 0.58 -12.77
C ARG A 24 10.08 0.02 -13.60
N CYS A 25 9.79 0.58 -14.78
CA CYS A 25 8.70 0.13 -15.64
C CYS A 25 8.82 -1.34 -16.07
N GLN A 26 10.02 -1.94 -16.01
CA GLN A 26 10.22 -3.37 -16.25
C GLN A 26 9.51 -4.27 -15.22
N GLN A 27 9.37 -3.78 -13.99
CA GLN A 27 8.85 -4.55 -12.85
C GLN A 27 7.46 -4.09 -12.42
N THR A 28 6.98 -2.97 -12.97
CA THR A 28 5.67 -2.39 -12.69
C THR A 28 4.76 -2.48 -13.91
N GLY A 29 3.45 -2.22 -13.70
CA GLY A 29 2.49 -2.17 -14.81
C GLY A 29 1.64 -3.43 -14.99
N ALA A 30 1.61 -4.34 -14.00
CA ALA A 30 0.72 -5.50 -14.03
C ALA A 30 -0.77 -5.13 -14.14
N TRP A 31 -1.13 -3.87 -13.82
CA TRP A 31 -2.46 -3.31 -14.02
C TRP A 31 -2.82 -3.09 -15.51
N LEU A 32 -1.85 -2.92 -16.41
CA LEU A 32 -2.09 -2.69 -17.84
C LEU A 32 -2.62 -3.93 -18.56
N THR A 33 -2.25 -5.11 -18.09
CA THR A 33 -2.65 -6.40 -18.67
C THR A 33 -3.80 -7.05 -17.90
N ALA A 34 -4.33 -6.37 -16.88
CA ALA A 34 -5.47 -6.86 -16.13
C ALA A 34 -6.75 -6.67 -16.96
N MET A 35 -7.49 -7.75 -17.18
CA MET A 35 -8.78 -7.68 -17.86
C MET A 35 -9.79 -6.92 -16.99
N PRO A 36 -10.40 -5.82 -17.46
CA PRO A 36 -11.43 -5.10 -16.71
C PRO A 36 -12.65 -5.99 -16.48
N ASN A 37 -13.03 -6.17 -15.22
CA ASN A 37 -14.22 -6.90 -14.82
C ASN A 37 -14.77 -6.37 -13.50
N LYS A 38 -16.02 -5.87 -13.55
CA LYS A 38 -16.76 -5.30 -12.42
C LYS A 38 -16.88 -6.26 -11.22
N PHE A 39 -17.24 -7.51 -11.47
CA PHE A 39 -17.45 -8.52 -10.43
C PHE A 39 -16.15 -8.90 -9.73
N ASN A 40 -15.04 -8.87 -10.47
CA ASN A 40 -13.72 -9.17 -9.93
C ASN A 40 -12.99 -7.93 -9.42
N GLY A 41 -13.64 -6.76 -9.38
CA GLY A 41 -13.04 -5.52 -8.89
C GLY A 41 -11.77 -5.12 -9.64
N THR A 42 -11.69 -5.39 -10.94
CA THR A 42 -10.49 -5.13 -11.78
C THR A 42 -10.66 -3.96 -12.74
N GLU A 43 -11.80 -3.28 -12.69
CA GLU A 43 -12.06 -2.07 -13.48
C GLU A 43 -11.35 -0.85 -12.89
N LEU A 44 -10.76 -0.03 -13.76
CA LEU A 44 -10.31 1.30 -13.41
C LEU A 44 -11.25 2.32 -14.03
N SER A 45 -11.48 3.42 -13.34
CA SER A 45 -12.14 4.57 -13.95
C SER A 45 -11.28 5.13 -15.08
N ALA A 46 -11.91 5.87 -16.01
CA ALA A 46 -11.17 6.53 -17.07
C ALA A 46 -10.11 7.50 -16.54
N GLU A 47 -10.36 8.15 -15.40
CA GLU A 47 -9.41 9.06 -14.76
C GLU A 47 -8.24 8.29 -14.13
N GLU A 48 -8.52 7.21 -13.39
CA GLU A 48 -7.48 6.35 -12.79
C GLU A 48 -6.53 5.77 -13.84
N PHE A 49 -7.09 5.29 -14.96
CA PHE A 49 -6.31 4.73 -16.06
C PHE A 49 -5.44 5.79 -16.73
N ARG A 50 -6.02 6.96 -17.09
CA ARG A 50 -5.29 8.03 -17.78
C ARG A 50 -4.20 8.63 -16.91
N ASP A 51 -4.48 8.91 -15.65
CA ASP A 51 -3.50 9.48 -14.72
C ASP A 51 -2.33 8.51 -14.53
N SER A 52 -2.62 7.22 -14.30
CA SER A 52 -1.59 6.21 -14.11
C SER A 52 -0.74 5.97 -15.36
N LEU A 53 -1.36 5.99 -16.53
CA LEU A 53 -0.63 5.88 -17.80
C LEU A 53 0.30 7.08 -18.01
N ARG A 54 -0.19 8.30 -17.74
CA ARG A 54 0.63 9.52 -17.85
C ARG A 54 1.79 9.49 -16.87
N LEU A 55 1.56 9.14 -15.61
CA LEU A 55 2.62 8.98 -14.60
C LEU A 55 3.66 7.95 -15.04
N ARG A 56 3.24 6.79 -15.55
CA ARG A 56 4.13 5.75 -16.08
C ARG A 56 4.99 6.28 -17.22
N LEU A 57 4.46 7.15 -18.07
CA LEU A 57 5.17 7.81 -19.17
C LEU A 57 5.97 9.05 -18.75
N GLY A 58 5.96 9.44 -17.47
CA GLY A 58 6.65 10.63 -16.97
C GLY A 58 5.91 11.94 -17.27
N LEU A 59 4.68 11.86 -17.74
CA LEU A 59 3.82 13.00 -18.07
C LEU A 59 3.00 13.42 -16.85
N GLN A 60 2.78 14.72 -16.70
CA GLN A 60 1.90 15.22 -15.64
C GLN A 60 0.44 14.90 -15.96
N PRO A 61 -0.35 14.37 -15.00
CA PRO A 61 -1.80 14.24 -15.13
C PRO A 61 -2.47 15.55 -15.55
N THR A 62 -3.49 15.46 -16.40
CA THR A 62 -4.20 16.62 -16.93
C THR A 62 -5.20 17.17 -15.91
N SER A 63 -5.48 18.46 -15.95
CA SER A 63 -6.52 19.08 -15.12
C SER A 63 -6.30 18.88 -13.61
N LEU A 64 -5.04 18.84 -13.16
CA LEU A 64 -4.74 18.94 -11.73
C LEU A 64 -5.07 20.35 -11.23
N PRO A 65 -5.56 20.50 -10.00
CA PRO A 65 -5.85 21.83 -9.43
C PRO A 65 -4.57 22.67 -9.36
N SER A 66 -4.68 23.99 -9.41
CA SER A 66 -3.51 24.88 -9.32
C SER A 66 -2.93 24.94 -7.90
N LYS A 67 -3.79 24.82 -6.88
CA LYS A 67 -3.46 24.83 -5.46
C LYS A 67 -4.13 23.67 -4.74
N CYS A 68 -3.51 23.23 -3.65
CA CYS A 68 -4.05 22.25 -2.74
C CYS A 68 -5.18 22.85 -1.91
N ASP A 69 -6.36 22.25 -1.96
CA ASP A 69 -7.57 22.62 -1.19
C ASP A 69 -7.38 22.46 0.33
N GLY A 70 -6.43 21.63 0.78
CA GLY A 70 -6.18 21.42 2.22
C GLY A 70 -5.05 22.27 2.83
N CYS A 71 -4.01 22.65 2.06
CA CYS A 71 -2.87 23.41 2.60
C CYS A 71 -2.50 24.68 1.82
N GLY A 72 -3.18 24.98 0.71
CA GLY A 72 -2.96 26.18 -0.09
C GLY A 72 -1.71 26.17 -1.00
N ASN A 73 -0.78 25.23 -0.83
CA ASN A 73 0.43 25.13 -1.65
C ASN A 73 0.13 24.84 -3.12
N LYS A 74 1.03 25.23 -4.03
CA LYS A 74 0.94 24.88 -5.46
C LYS A 74 0.85 23.36 -5.62
N PHE A 75 -0.15 22.89 -6.36
CA PHE A 75 -0.35 21.47 -6.52
C PHE A 75 0.61 20.90 -7.57
N SER A 76 1.15 19.73 -7.27
CA SER A 76 1.98 18.92 -8.16
C SER A 76 1.79 17.45 -7.79
N VAL A 77 2.24 16.53 -8.65
CA VAL A 77 2.19 15.09 -8.33
C VAL A 77 2.95 14.81 -7.03
N ALA A 78 4.18 15.32 -6.88
CA ALA A 78 4.99 15.14 -5.67
C ALA A 78 4.28 15.70 -4.42
N HIS A 79 3.61 16.85 -4.55
CA HIS A 79 2.78 17.38 -3.47
C HIS A 79 1.60 16.46 -3.16
N GLY A 80 0.85 16.02 -4.17
CA GLY A 80 -0.33 15.18 -3.98
C GLY A 80 -0.02 13.88 -3.24
N LEU A 81 1.09 13.22 -3.59
CA LEU A 81 1.54 11.95 -3.02
C LEU A 81 2.11 12.05 -1.59
N SER A 82 2.48 13.25 -1.13
CA SER A 82 3.12 13.47 0.17
C SER A 82 2.32 14.35 1.14
N CYS A 83 1.32 15.08 0.63
CA CYS A 83 0.51 16.00 1.42
C CYS A 83 -0.23 15.26 2.54
N LYS A 84 -0.08 15.75 3.78
CA LYS A 84 -0.71 15.15 4.97
C LYS A 84 -2.15 15.61 5.20
N LYS A 85 -2.64 16.59 4.44
CA LYS A 85 -4.01 17.08 4.56
C LYS A 85 -5.00 16.10 3.93
N GLY A 86 -6.19 16.02 4.51
CA GLY A 86 -7.24 15.09 4.06
C GLY A 86 -6.99 13.62 4.35
N GLY A 87 -5.92 13.21 5.03
CA GLY A 87 -5.69 11.80 5.34
C GLY A 87 -5.49 10.88 4.12
N LEU A 88 -5.27 11.44 2.92
CA LEU A 88 -5.17 10.65 1.68
C LEU A 88 -3.99 9.67 1.67
N VAL A 89 -2.88 10.01 2.31
CA VAL A 89 -1.73 9.10 2.46
C VAL A 89 -2.09 7.90 3.33
N LEU A 90 -2.92 8.09 4.37
CA LEU A 90 -3.42 7.01 5.20
C LEU A 90 -4.42 6.15 4.41
N LEU A 91 -5.35 6.77 3.68
CA LEU A 91 -6.26 6.01 2.82
C LEU A 91 -5.50 5.20 1.77
N ARG A 92 -4.44 5.75 1.16
CA ARG A 92 -3.61 4.99 0.20
C ARG A 92 -3.04 3.72 0.81
N HIS A 93 -2.58 3.83 2.05
CA HIS A 93 -2.11 2.67 2.81
C HIS A 93 -3.25 1.67 3.04
N ASN A 94 -4.40 2.15 3.51
CA ASN A 94 -5.56 1.32 3.83
C ASN A 94 -6.14 0.59 2.61
N GLU A 95 -6.12 1.20 1.41
CA GLU A 95 -6.51 0.54 0.16
C GLU A 95 -5.67 -0.71 -0.12
N VAL A 96 -4.34 -0.60 0.07
CA VAL A 96 -3.43 -1.74 -0.14
C VAL A 96 -3.57 -2.77 0.98
N ALA A 97 -3.81 -2.34 2.22
CA ALA A 97 -4.09 -3.22 3.34
C ALA A 97 -5.38 -4.02 3.15
N GLY A 98 -6.45 -3.36 2.73
CA GLY A 98 -7.72 -4.01 2.42
C GLY A 98 -7.58 -5.02 1.27
N GLU A 99 -6.89 -4.66 0.19
CA GLU A 99 -6.64 -5.59 -0.92
C GLU A 99 -5.80 -6.81 -0.46
N TRP A 100 -4.74 -6.58 0.33
CA TRP A 100 -3.94 -7.67 0.89
C TRP A 100 -4.76 -8.59 1.80
N HIS A 101 -5.58 -8.01 2.69
CA HIS A 101 -6.50 -8.77 3.53
C HIS A 101 -7.43 -9.63 2.69
N GLN A 102 -8.11 -9.04 1.69
CA GLN A 102 -9.06 -9.76 0.85
C GLN A 102 -8.41 -10.94 0.12
N LEU A 103 -7.22 -10.74 -0.45
CA LEU A 103 -6.49 -11.83 -1.11
C LEU A 103 -6.09 -12.92 -0.11
N CYS A 104 -5.70 -12.55 1.11
CA CYS A 104 -5.41 -13.52 2.18
C CYS A 104 -6.67 -14.29 2.61
N ALA A 105 -7.81 -13.62 2.78
CA ALA A 105 -9.08 -14.24 3.15
C ALA A 105 -9.59 -15.21 2.06
N GLN A 106 -9.28 -14.91 0.78
CA GLN A 106 -9.54 -15.82 -0.33
C GLN A 106 -8.61 -17.03 -0.32
N ALA A 107 -7.34 -16.86 0.05
CA ALA A 107 -6.32 -17.91 0.04
C ALA A 107 -6.39 -18.85 1.25
N PHE A 108 -6.72 -18.31 2.42
CA PHE A 108 -6.78 -19.02 3.70
C PHE A 108 -8.24 -19.16 4.16
N THR A 109 -8.47 -19.67 5.36
CA THR A 109 -9.80 -19.60 5.99
C THR A 109 -10.02 -18.16 6.46
N PRO A 110 -11.18 -17.53 6.20
CA PRO A 110 -11.42 -16.15 6.64
C PRO A 110 -11.20 -15.92 8.14
N SER A 111 -11.56 -16.87 8.99
CA SER A 111 -11.30 -16.81 10.45
C SER A 111 -9.82 -16.90 10.84
N ALA A 112 -8.93 -17.24 9.91
CA ALA A 112 -7.49 -17.23 10.10
C ALA A 112 -6.85 -15.88 9.72
N VAL A 113 -7.63 -14.93 9.19
CA VAL A 113 -7.19 -13.60 8.79
C VAL A 113 -7.87 -12.57 9.71
N SER A 114 -7.09 -11.63 10.24
CA SER A 114 -7.62 -10.58 11.12
C SER A 114 -7.01 -9.22 10.79
N ASP A 115 -7.82 -8.19 10.94
CA ASP A 115 -7.41 -6.79 10.79
C ASP A 115 -6.72 -6.26 12.04
N GLU A 116 -5.76 -5.38 11.81
CA GLU A 116 -5.03 -4.61 12.81
C GLU A 116 -4.59 -5.42 14.05
N PRO A 117 -3.77 -6.48 13.88
CA PRO A 117 -3.32 -7.30 15.00
C PRO A 117 -2.43 -6.49 15.95
N LEU A 118 -2.68 -6.63 17.25
CA LEU A 118 -1.79 -6.11 18.29
C LEU A 118 -0.39 -6.74 18.14
N ILE A 119 0.65 -5.92 18.26
CA ILE A 119 2.05 -6.31 18.39
C ILE A 119 2.45 -5.99 19.84
N PRO A 120 2.39 -6.99 20.74
CA PRO A 120 2.71 -6.77 22.15
C PRO A 120 4.17 -6.34 22.29
N THR A 121 4.40 -5.21 22.95
CA THR A 121 5.75 -4.73 23.22
C THR A 121 6.31 -5.41 24.47
N SER A 122 7.63 -5.43 24.59
CA SER A 122 8.30 -5.88 25.82
C SER A 122 7.83 -5.14 27.09
N GLN A 123 7.42 -3.88 26.99
CA GLN A 123 6.89 -3.10 28.12
C GLN A 123 5.51 -3.60 28.59
N ASP A 124 4.64 -3.99 27.66
CA ASP A 124 3.31 -4.55 27.97
C ASP A 124 3.43 -5.86 28.77
N ARG A 125 4.53 -6.60 28.57
CA ARG A 125 4.80 -7.85 29.30
C ARG A 125 5.37 -7.64 30.70
N ALA A 126 6.06 -6.52 30.93
CA ALA A 126 6.65 -6.19 32.24
C ALA A 126 5.62 -5.63 33.23
N GLN A 127 4.54 -5.01 32.75
CA GLN A 127 3.44 -4.52 33.60
C GLN A 127 2.50 -5.62 34.12
N GLY A 128 2.66 -6.87 33.67
CA GLY A 128 1.86 -8.01 34.11
C GLY A 128 2.11 -8.48 35.55
N ASP A 129 3.14 -7.95 36.24
CA ASP A 129 3.62 -8.49 37.53
C ASP A 129 3.60 -7.52 38.72
N GLY A 130 2.93 -6.37 38.64
CA GLY A 130 2.69 -5.57 39.86
C GLY A 130 2.34 -4.10 39.69
N GLN A 131 1.25 -3.73 40.36
CA GLN A 131 0.91 -2.41 40.91
C GLN A 131 0.75 -1.23 39.93
N GLY A 132 -0.53 -0.98 39.61
CA GLY A 132 -1.19 0.32 39.73
C GLY A 132 -0.34 1.59 39.71
N ALA A 133 0.14 1.97 38.53
CA ALA A 133 0.48 3.36 38.23
C ALA A 133 -0.17 3.74 36.90
N LYS A 134 -1.04 4.76 36.91
CA LYS A 134 -1.66 5.37 35.72
C LYS A 134 -0.58 6.11 34.91
N THR A 135 0.33 5.36 34.31
CA THR A 135 1.12 5.87 33.19
C THR A 135 0.20 5.99 31.97
N PRO A 136 0.38 6.99 31.09
CA PRO A 136 -0.33 7.01 29.82
C PRO A 136 -0.04 5.68 29.12
N VAL A 137 -1.08 4.90 28.82
CA VAL A 137 -0.95 3.66 28.05
C VAL A 137 -0.19 4.02 26.78
N PRO A 138 1.02 3.48 26.55
CA PRO A 138 1.74 3.74 25.31
C PRO A 138 0.85 3.37 24.13
N PRO A 139 0.91 4.09 23.01
CA PRO A 139 0.11 3.73 21.85
C PRO A 139 0.40 2.28 21.46
N GLU A 140 -0.63 1.45 21.49
CA GLU A 140 -0.53 0.02 21.14
C GLU A 140 0.05 -0.11 19.73
N ASN A 141 1.20 -0.77 19.60
CA ASN A 141 1.76 -1.08 18.29
C ASN A 141 0.85 -2.10 17.62
N ARG A 142 0.37 -1.79 16.41
CA ARG A 142 -0.48 -2.68 15.61
C ARG A 142 0.14 -2.89 14.24
N GLY A 143 0.03 -4.10 13.70
CA GLY A 143 0.23 -4.35 12.27
C GLY A 143 -1.05 -4.05 11.51
N ASP A 144 -1.09 -4.35 10.22
CA ASP A 144 -2.29 -4.11 9.40
C ASP A 144 -3.13 -5.37 9.21
N VAL A 145 -2.46 -6.50 8.94
CA VAL A 145 -3.13 -7.77 8.68
C VAL A 145 -2.36 -8.88 9.38
N ALA A 146 -3.06 -9.78 10.06
CA ALA A 146 -2.49 -11.05 10.54
C ALA A 146 -3.09 -12.23 9.79
N VAL A 147 -2.25 -13.22 9.48
CA VAL A 147 -2.68 -14.48 8.87
C VAL A 147 -2.07 -15.67 9.58
N ARG A 148 -2.91 -16.54 10.14
CA ARG A 148 -2.47 -17.81 10.75
C ARG A 148 -2.17 -18.85 9.67
N GLY A 149 -0.96 -19.41 9.71
CA GLY A 149 -0.52 -20.46 8.78
C GLY A 149 0.10 -19.95 7.48
N PHE A 150 0.39 -18.64 7.37
CA PHE A 150 0.90 -18.06 6.13
C PHE A 150 2.26 -18.65 5.73
N TRP A 151 3.29 -18.44 6.55
CA TRP A 151 4.64 -18.98 6.31
C TRP A 151 4.79 -20.38 6.87
N LYS A 152 4.40 -20.58 8.13
CA LYS A 152 4.47 -21.87 8.83
C LYS A 152 3.11 -22.23 9.42
N ARG A 153 2.69 -23.48 9.25
CA ARG A 153 1.45 -24.01 9.84
C ARG A 153 1.46 -23.80 11.36
N GLY A 154 0.35 -23.30 11.90
CA GLY A 154 0.17 -23.09 13.35
C GLY A 154 0.77 -21.79 13.90
N THR A 155 1.49 -21.01 13.10
CA THR A 155 2.06 -19.71 13.49
C THR A 155 1.33 -18.56 12.80
N THR A 156 1.14 -17.44 13.49
CA THR A 156 0.56 -16.23 12.91
C THR A 156 1.66 -15.34 12.34
N ALA A 157 1.51 -14.92 11.09
CA ALA A 157 2.33 -13.89 10.46
C ALA A 157 1.58 -12.56 10.51
N ILE A 158 2.24 -11.51 11.00
CA ILE A 158 1.78 -10.13 10.99
C ILE A 158 2.42 -9.42 9.80
N PHE A 159 1.59 -8.72 9.04
CA PHE A 159 1.97 -7.89 7.90
C PHE A 159 1.73 -6.44 8.24
N ASP A 160 2.70 -5.61 7.86
CA ASP A 160 2.67 -4.18 8.09
C ASP A 160 3.17 -3.48 6.82
N ILE A 161 2.29 -2.66 6.23
CA ILE A 161 2.34 -2.18 4.86
C ILE A 161 2.93 -0.78 4.83
N ARG A 162 3.64 -0.48 3.74
CA ARG A 162 4.13 0.87 3.45
C ARG A 162 4.09 1.11 1.96
N VAL A 163 3.44 2.19 1.55
CA VAL A 163 3.48 2.68 0.18
C VAL A 163 4.32 3.95 0.13
N THR A 164 5.42 3.93 -0.63
CA THR A 164 6.42 5.00 -0.68
C THR A 164 6.55 5.62 -2.08
N ASP A 165 6.76 6.94 -2.13
CA ASP A 165 7.13 7.62 -3.36
C ASP A 165 8.65 7.60 -3.51
N THR A 166 9.17 6.75 -4.39
CA THR A 166 10.61 6.61 -4.64
C THR A 166 11.21 7.80 -5.41
N ASP A 167 10.39 8.72 -5.89
CA ASP A 167 10.82 9.97 -6.55
C ASP A 167 10.62 11.22 -5.65
N ALA A 168 10.21 11.00 -4.39
CA ALA A 168 10.13 12.05 -3.40
C ALA A 168 11.50 12.77 -3.23
N PRO A 169 11.52 14.07 -2.85
CA PRO A 169 12.76 14.81 -2.69
C PRO A 169 13.81 14.14 -1.80
N SER A 170 13.39 13.47 -0.72
CA SER A 170 14.27 12.74 0.21
C SER A 170 14.88 11.45 -0.37
N CYS A 171 14.33 10.96 -1.47
CA CYS A 171 14.74 9.72 -2.14
C CYS A 171 15.55 9.98 -3.42
N ARG A 172 15.74 11.25 -3.79
CA ARG A 172 16.52 11.63 -4.99
C ARG A 172 17.95 11.12 -4.88
N GLY A 173 18.48 10.62 -6.00
CA GLY A 173 19.84 10.09 -6.10
C GLY A 173 20.05 8.68 -5.51
N GLN A 174 19.08 8.11 -4.79
CA GLN A 174 19.17 6.76 -4.23
C GLN A 174 18.44 5.76 -5.11
N ASP A 175 19.02 4.61 -5.42
CA ASP A 175 18.33 3.57 -6.21
C ASP A 175 16.95 3.18 -5.60
N PRO A 176 15.86 3.10 -6.40
CA PRO A 176 14.52 2.77 -5.90
C PRO A 176 14.46 1.45 -5.11
N SER A 177 15.18 0.42 -5.58
CA SER A 177 15.21 -0.88 -4.91
C SER A 177 15.89 -0.78 -3.54
N LYS A 178 16.98 0.00 -3.45
CA LYS A 178 17.64 0.27 -2.15
C LYS A 178 16.73 1.03 -1.18
N ILE A 179 15.87 1.92 -1.67
CA ILE A 179 14.88 2.60 -0.83
C ILE A 179 13.87 1.62 -0.24
N LEU A 180 13.37 0.66 -1.05
CA LEU A 180 12.44 -0.35 -0.56
C LEU A 180 13.10 -1.27 0.49
N VAL A 181 14.34 -1.72 0.24
CA VAL A 181 15.10 -2.52 1.21
C VAL A 181 15.26 -1.78 2.53
N ARG A 182 15.70 -0.52 2.49
CA ARG A 182 15.83 0.30 3.71
C ARG A 182 14.51 0.39 4.48
N HIS A 183 13.39 0.58 3.79
CA HIS A 183 12.08 0.66 4.42
C HIS A 183 11.59 -0.68 4.99
N GLU A 184 11.94 -1.81 4.37
CA GLU A 184 11.69 -3.15 4.95
C GLU A 184 12.50 -3.33 6.24
N ASP A 185 13.78 -2.94 6.23
CA ASP A 185 14.66 -3.03 7.39
C ASP A 185 14.21 -2.12 8.55
N GLU A 186 13.77 -0.90 8.26
CA GLU A 186 13.19 0.02 9.25
C GLU A 186 11.98 -0.59 9.98
N LYS A 187 11.07 -1.24 9.24
CA LYS A 187 9.91 -1.92 9.85
C LYS A 187 10.33 -3.15 10.63
N LYS A 188 11.24 -3.97 10.11
CA LYS A 188 11.78 -5.14 10.84
C LYS A 188 12.43 -4.71 12.15
N LYS A 189 13.30 -3.70 12.12
CA LYS A 189 13.95 -3.16 13.32
C LYS A 189 12.94 -2.69 14.36
N LYS A 190 11.78 -2.19 13.92
CA LYS A 190 10.73 -1.71 14.82
C LYS A 190 9.89 -2.85 15.46
N TYR A 191 9.57 -3.90 14.72
CA TYR A 191 8.51 -4.84 15.12
C TYR A 191 8.90 -6.31 15.19
N LEU A 192 10.02 -6.71 14.56
CA LEU A 192 10.36 -8.12 14.39
C LEU A 192 10.59 -8.81 15.75
N ASP A 193 11.38 -8.20 16.63
CA ASP A 193 11.73 -8.79 17.92
C ASP A 193 10.49 -8.98 18.82
N ASP A 194 9.63 -7.97 18.90
CA ASP A 194 8.36 -8.03 19.66
C ASP A 194 7.43 -9.15 19.15
N CYS A 195 7.36 -9.32 17.81
CA CYS A 195 6.60 -10.38 17.18
C CYS A 195 7.19 -11.76 17.50
N LEU A 196 8.50 -11.93 17.37
CA LEU A 196 9.19 -13.20 17.63
C LEU A 196 9.03 -13.63 19.09
N GLN A 197 9.16 -12.70 20.03
CA GLN A 197 8.91 -12.98 21.45
C GLN A 197 7.45 -13.38 21.73
N SER A 198 6.50 -12.90 20.92
CA SER A 198 5.08 -13.32 20.96
C SER A 198 4.81 -14.64 20.21
N ARG A 199 5.86 -15.35 19.76
CA ARG A 199 5.76 -16.53 18.87
C ARG A 199 5.00 -16.26 17.57
N ARG A 200 5.11 -15.04 17.04
CA ARG A 200 4.54 -14.60 15.77
C ARG A 200 5.67 -14.29 14.78
N GLN A 201 5.34 -14.34 13.49
CA GLN A 201 6.24 -13.92 12.41
C GLN A 201 5.88 -12.50 12.01
N PHE A 202 6.85 -11.74 11.50
CA PHE A 202 6.63 -10.40 11.00
C PHE A 202 7.16 -10.29 9.56
N THR A 203 6.36 -9.68 8.69
CA THR A 203 6.72 -9.47 7.28
C THR A 203 6.32 -8.06 6.86
N PRO A 204 7.28 -7.14 6.65
CA PRO A 204 6.96 -5.83 6.11
C PRO A 204 6.56 -5.96 4.63
N LEU A 205 5.48 -5.28 4.24
CA LEU A 205 5.04 -5.21 2.85
C LEU A 205 5.25 -3.79 2.32
N VAL A 206 6.37 -3.57 1.65
CA VAL A 206 6.78 -2.28 1.13
C VAL A 206 6.60 -2.23 -0.39
N PHE A 207 5.79 -1.27 -0.82
CA PHE A 207 5.50 -0.99 -2.22
C PHE A 207 5.89 0.43 -2.58
N SER A 208 6.30 0.67 -3.83
CA SER A 208 6.32 2.03 -4.38
C SER A 208 4.93 2.43 -4.88
N VAL A 209 4.68 3.73 -5.01
CA VAL A 209 3.44 4.27 -5.60
C VAL A 209 3.19 3.76 -7.03
N ASP A 210 4.24 3.47 -7.79
CA ASP A 210 4.13 2.98 -9.17
C ASP A 210 4.13 1.44 -9.29
N GLY A 211 4.22 0.71 -8.18
CA GLY A 211 4.00 -0.75 -8.15
C GLY A 211 5.23 -1.63 -7.97
N MET A 212 6.42 -1.08 -7.71
CA MET A 212 7.57 -1.89 -7.31
C MET A 212 7.32 -2.52 -5.94
N GLN A 213 7.88 -3.71 -5.74
CA GLN A 213 7.73 -4.47 -4.51
C GLN A 213 9.11 -4.67 -3.89
N GLY A 214 9.19 -4.56 -2.56
CA GLY A 214 10.38 -4.98 -1.82
C GLY A 214 10.56 -6.51 -1.85
N ASN A 215 11.64 -6.99 -1.24
CA ASN A 215 12.01 -8.40 -1.29
C ASN A 215 11.05 -9.26 -0.48
N GLU A 216 10.74 -8.83 0.75
CA GLU A 216 9.75 -9.49 1.62
C GLU A 216 8.36 -9.46 0.98
N SER A 217 8.02 -8.33 0.38
CA SER A 217 6.75 -8.13 -0.34
C SER A 217 6.60 -9.10 -1.50
N THR A 218 7.66 -9.26 -2.30
CA THR A 218 7.71 -10.19 -3.43
C THR A 218 7.59 -11.64 -2.96
N ALA A 219 8.30 -12.01 -1.89
CA ALA A 219 8.24 -13.34 -1.31
C ALA A 219 6.84 -13.65 -0.79
N ALA A 220 6.21 -12.70 -0.07
CA ALA A 220 4.86 -12.84 0.44
C ALA A 220 3.83 -13.00 -0.69
N CYS A 221 3.93 -12.18 -1.75
CA CYS A 221 3.05 -12.30 -2.93
C CYS A 221 3.17 -13.67 -3.61
N ARG A 222 4.39 -14.20 -3.75
CA ARG A 222 4.63 -15.56 -4.30
C ARG A 222 4.04 -16.64 -3.41
N ARG A 223 4.23 -16.54 -2.10
CA ARG A 223 3.65 -17.49 -1.12
C ARG A 223 2.13 -17.47 -1.16
N LEU A 224 1.52 -16.29 -1.22
CA LEU A 224 0.08 -16.09 -1.33
C LEU A 224 -0.46 -16.69 -2.63
N ALA A 225 0.19 -16.42 -3.77
CA ALA A 225 -0.15 -17.01 -5.05
C ALA A 225 -0.08 -18.54 -5.03
N SER A 226 0.91 -19.12 -4.34
CA SER A 226 1.03 -20.57 -4.15
C SER A 226 -0.14 -21.14 -3.31
N SER A 227 -0.54 -20.47 -2.23
CA SER A 227 -1.72 -20.86 -1.45
C SER A 227 -3.00 -20.82 -2.29
N LEU A 228 -3.21 -19.75 -3.05
CA LEU A 228 -4.36 -19.62 -3.94
C LEU A 228 -4.36 -20.69 -5.03
N ALA A 229 -3.20 -20.96 -5.65
CA ALA A 229 -3.06 -21.99 -6.66
C ALA A 229 -3.46 -23.37 -6.14
N ALA A 230 -3.01 -23.72 -4.92
CA ALA A 230 -3.41 -24.95 -4.26
C ALA A 230 -4.90 -24.99 -3.92
N LYS A 231 -5.48 -23.89 -3.40
CA LYS A 231 -6.89 -23.85 -3.02
C LYS A 231 -7.83 -23.90 -4.22
N TRP A 232 -7.51 -23.18 -5.29
CA TRP A 232 -8.35 -23.05 -6.48
C TRP A 232 -8.02 -24.08 -7.57
N GLN A 233 -6.99 -24.92 -7.37
CA GLN A 233 -6.53 -25.91 -8.35
C GLN A 233 -6.23 -25.27 -9.71
N ARG A 234 -5.46 -24.17 -9.69
CA ARG A 234 -5.09 -23.39 -10.89
C ARG A 234 -3.57 -23.26 -11.01
N PRO A 235 -3.01 -23.04 -12.22
CA PRO A 235 -1.57 -22.92 -12.40
C PRO A 235 -0.96 -21.76 -11.59
N TYR A 236 0.11 -22.04 -10.86
CA TYR A 236 0.83 -21.06 -10.03
C TYR A 236 1.24 -19.79 -10.80
N SER A 237 1.67 -19.94 -12.06
CA SER A 237 2.07 -18.81 -12.91
C SER A 237 0.92 -17.83 -13.16
N LYS A 238 -0.30 -18.33 -13.37
CA LYS A 238 -1.51 -17.50 -13.54
C LYS A 238 -1.87 -16.79 -12.25
N LEU A 239 -1.73 -17.47 -11.11
CA LEU A 239 -2.04 -16.91 -9.79
C LEU A 239 -1.01 -15.86 -9.35
N CYS A 240 0.25 -16.01 -9.76
CA CYS A 240 1.25 -14.95 -9.61
C CYS A 240 0.85 -13.68 -10.37
N GLY A 241 0.39 -13.84 -11.63
CA GLY A 241 -0.14 -12.73 -12.42
C GLY A 241 -1.35 -12.09 -11.75
N PHE A 242 -2.31 -12.89 -11.30
CA PHE A 242 -3.51 -12.44 -10.61
C PHE A 242 -3.19 -11.59 -9.36
N VAL A 243 -2.38 -12.10 -8.43
CA VAL A 243 -2.00 -11.38 -7.20
C VAL A 243 -1.29 -10.07 -7.54
N ARG A 244 -0.35 -10.08 -8.49
CA ARG A 244 0.36 -8.85 -8.92
C ARG A 244 -0.58 -7.83 -9.54
N SER A 245 -1.48 -8.26 -10.43
CA SER A 245 -2.45 -7.36 -11.06
C SER A 245 -3.39 -6.75 -10.04
N ARG A 246 -3.91 -7.54 -9.09
CA ARG A 246 -4.80 -7.07 -8.02
C ARG A 246 -4.15 -6.00 -7.14
N LEU A 247 -2.95 -6.26 -6.61
CA LEU A 247 -2.19 -5.27 -5.82
C LEU A 247 -1.81 -4.04 -6.65
N SER A 248 -1.44 -4.25 -7.92
CA SER A 248 -1.10 -3.14 -8.81
C SER A 248 -2.30 -2.24 -9.11
N LEU A 249 -3.51 -2.78 -9.22
CA LEU A 249 -4.75 -2.01 -9.38
C LEU A 249 -5.08 -1.23 -8.11
N ALA A 250 -4.93 -1.85 -6.93
CA ALA A 250 -5.09 -1.15 -5.65
C ALA A 250 -4.13 0.05 -5.53
N LEU A 251 -2.87 -0.12 -5.91
CA LEU A 251 -1.89 0.98 -5.93
C LEU A 251 -2.26 2.10 -6.93
N VAL A 252 -2.81 1.75 -8.09
CA VAL A 252 -3.30 2.73 -9.07
C VAL A 252 -4.45 3.55 -8.49
N ARG A 253 -5.48 2.90 -7.94
CA ARG A 253 -6.62 3.58 -7.30
C ARG A 253 -6.17 4.47 -6.16
N ALA A 254 -5.30 3.95 -5.30
CA ALA A 254 -4.77 4.63 -4.14
C ALA A 254 -3.89 5.85 -4.52
N THR A 255 -3.16 5.76 -5.63
CA THR A 255 -2.39 6.88 -6.21
C THR A 255 -3.32 7.93 -6.81
N SER A 256 -4.34 7.51 -7.57
CA SER A 256 -5.36 8.40 -8.12
C SER A 256 -6.10 9.16 -7.01
N LEU A 257 -6.49 8.46 -5.94
CA LEU A 257 -7.07 9.06 -4.74
C LEU A 257 -6.15 10.13 -4.13
N CYS A 258 -4.84 9.87 -4.07
CA CYS A 258 -3.88 10.89 -3.64
C CYS A 258 -3.75 12.06 -4.61
N LEU A 259 -4.18 11.98 -5.86
CA LEU A 259 -4.11 13.12 -6.79
C LEU A 259 -5.42 13.89 -6.85
N ARG A 260 -6.55 13.19 -6.78
CA ARG A 260 -7.90 13.70 -7.05
C ARG A 260 -8.77 13.84 -5.82
N GLY A 261 -8.43 13.18 -4.72
CA GLY A 261 -9.20 13.24 -3.48
C GLY A 261 -9.19 14.62 -2.85
N SER A 262 -10.34 15.03 -2.29
CA SER A 262 -10.44 16.27 -1.51
C SER A 262 -9.61 16.16 -0.23
N ARG A 263 -8.92 17.27 0.07
CA ARG A 263 -8.11 17.44 1.29
C ARG A 263 -8.71 18.43 2.27
N ASP A 264 -9.83 19.03 1.92
CA ASP A 264 -10.62 19.84 2.82
C ASP A 264 -11.05 18.99 4.03
N PRO A 265 -10.68 19.37 5.26
CA PRO A 265 -11.12 18.68 6.47
C PRO A 265 -12.65 18.65 6.63
N THR A 266 -13.37 19.67 6.12
CA THR A 266 -14.83 19.78 6.26
C THR A 266 -15.56 18.72 5.45
N ALA A 267 -15.03 18.34 4.29
CA ALA A 267 -15.56 17.26 3.45
C ALA A 267 -15.58 15.88 4.13
N ARG A 268 -14.94 15.75 5.30
CA ARG A 268 -14.83 14.49 6.06
C ARG A 268 -15.20 14.63 7.53
N ALA A 269 -15.79 15.76 7.92
CA ALA A 269 -16.32 15.88 9.27
C ALA A 269 -17.40 14.80 9.44
N PRO A 270 -17.35 13.95 10.48
CA PRO A 270 -18.35 12.92 10.75
C PRO A 270 -19.64 13.53 11.31
N THR A 271 -20.00 14.71 10.81
CA THR A 271 -21.12 15.51 11.25
C THR A 271 -22.08 15.61 10.08
N PHE A 272 -23.35 15.25 10.32
CA PHE A 272 -24.41 15.55 9.37
C PHE A 272 -24.55 17.07 9.27
N HIS A 273 -24.33 17.63 8.07
CA HIS A 273 -24.63 19.03 7.79
C HIS A 273 -26.14 19.15 7.60
N TRP A 274 -26.83 19.63 8.63
CA TRP A 274 -28.24 19.96 8.56
C TRP A 274 -28.36 21.44 8.20
N ASP A 275 -28.63 21.75 6.93
CA ASP A 275 -28.68 23.13 6.40
C ASP A 275 -29.62 24.06 7.19
N SER A 276 -30.64 23.51 7.85
CA SER A 276 -31.61 24.25 8.65
C SER A 276 -31.55 23.98 10.16
N GLY A 277 -30.68 23.09 10.64
CA GLY A 277 -30.67 22.67 12.06
C GLY A 277 -31.88 21.82 12.50
N HIS A 278 -32.79 21.45 11.58
CA HIS A 278 -34.01 20.69 11.85
C HIS A 278 -33.89 19.18 11.55
N GLY A 279 -32.69 18.68 11.28
CA GLY A 279 -32.52 17.29 10.83
C GLY A 279 -32.82 16.25 11.90
N VAL A 280 -32.47 16.54 13.16
CA VAL A 280 -32.71 15.61 14.29
C VAL A 280 -34.16 15.67 14.76
N SER A 281 -34.86 16.79 14.57
CA SER A 281 -36.27 16.96 14.97
C SER A 281 -37.27 16.14 14.14
N LEU A 282 -36.82 15.49 13.06
CA LEU A 282 -37.64 14.60 12.23
C LEU A 282 -37.71 13.16 12.76
N TYR A 283 -36.90 12.82 13.77
CA TYR A 283 -36.82 11.47 14.36
C TYR A 283 -37.50 11.40 15.75
N ASN A 284 -38.46 12.29 16.01
CA ASN A 284 -39.36 12.22 17.16
C ASN A 284 -40.49 11.21 16.93
#